data_AF-A0A936K2E8-F1
#
_entry.id   AF-A0A936K2E8-F1
#
_cell.length_a   1.000
_cell.length_b   1.000
_cell.length_c   1.000
_cell.angle_alpha   90.00
_cell.angle_beta   90.00
_cell.angle_gamma   90.00
#
_symmetry.space_group_name_H-M   'P 1'
#
loop_
_entity.id
_entity.type
_entity.pdbx_description
1 polymer ?
#
loop_
_entity_poly.entity_id
_entity_poly.type
_entity_poly.pdbx_seq_one_letter_code
_entity_poly.pdbx_strand_id
1 'polypeptide(L)'
;MDRERMERCLEQVKAYQDSGMKAKAWGEANGVPLRALSSWCAHAQRWQVRLQGEGVPVPAPKGGGFVAARVPAPTAATVRIEVQAGSARVELHWPIANARELAVWLREVGR
;
A
#
# COMPACT_ATOMS: atom_id res chain seq x y z
N MET A 1 18.14 5.74 17.83
CA MET A 1 19.59 5.74 17.54
C MET A 1 20.01 7.18 17.58
N ASP A 2 20.85 7.55 18.54
CA ASP A 2 21.20 8.93 18.82
C ASP A 2 22.14 9.48 17.74
N ARG A 3 22.16 10.81 17.55
CA ARG A 3 22.93 11.49 16.51
C ARG A 3 24.41 11.08 16.53
N GLU A 4 25.03 11.11 17.70
CA GLU A 4 26.44 10.74 17.92
C GLU A 4 26.73 9.26 17.63
N ARG A 5 25.73 8.38 17.78
CA ARG A 5 25.86 6.97 17.40
C ARG A 5 25.80 6.81 15.88
N MET A 6 24.97 7.59 15.19
CA MET A 6 24.93 7.59 13.71
C MET A 6 26.24 8.10 13.11
N GLU A 7 26.78 9.19 13.64
CA GLU A 7 28.05 9.78 13.17
C GLU A 7 29.21 8.78 13.31
N ARG A 8 29.39 8.16 14.48
CA ARG A 8 30.42 7.12 14.68
C ARG A 8 30.27 5.91 13.76
N CYS A 9 29.05 5.46 13.50
CA CYS A 9 28.83 4.37 12.54
C CYS A 9 29.23 4.78 11.12
N LEU A 10 28.92 6.01 10.70
CA LEU A 10 29.29 6.52 9.38
C LEU A 10 30.79 6.69 9.21
N GLU A 11 31.50 7.15 10.25
CA GLU A 11 32.96 7.22 10.25
C GLU A 11 33.59 5.83 10.05
N GLN A 12 33.07 4.80 10.72
CA GLN A 12 33.53 3.43 10.53
C GLN A 12 33.22 2.90 9.12
N VAL A 13 32.05 3.21 8.56
CA VAL A 13 31.73 2.84 7.17
C VAL A 13 32.69 3.52 6.19
N LYS A 14 33.02 4.79 6.41
CA LYS A 14 33.99 5.51 5.57
C LYS A 14 35.39 4.90 5.70
N ALA A 15 35.86 4.65 6.91
CA ALA A 15 37.14 3.97 7.15
C ALA A 15 37.22 2.57 6.51
N TYR A 16 36.10 1.83 6.50
CA TYR A 16 35.99 0.57 5.77
C TYR A 16 36.08 0.76 4.25
N GLN A 17 35.35 1.72 3.68
CA GLN A 17 35.38 2.00 2.24
C GLN A 17 36.77 2.45 1.78
N ASP A 18 37.43 3.32 2.55
CA ASP A 18 38.77 3.82 2.26
C ASP A 18 39.85 2.73 2.39
N SER A 19 39.61 1.70 3.23
CA SER A 19 40.55 0.60 3.41
C SER A 19 40.68 -0.33 2.20
N GLY A 20 39.65 -0.42 1.34
CA GLY A 20 39.58 -1.39 0.24
C GLY A 20 39.63 -2.87 0.67
N MET A 21 39.57 -3.16 1.97
CA MET A 21 39.65 -4.52 2.50
C MET A 21 38.32 -5.26 2.35
N LYS A 22 38.35 -6.60 2.42
CA LYS A 22 37.12 -7.41 2.52
C LYS A 22 36.44 -7.15 3.87
N ALA A 23 35.11 -6.97 3.86
CA ALA A 23 34.29 -6.69 5.05
C ALA A 23 34.58 -7.59 6.26
N LYS A 24 34.82 -8.89 6.03
CA LYS A 24 35.14 -9.83 7.11
C LYS A 24 36.50 -9.52 7.76
N ALA A 25 37.54 -9.30 6.96
CA ALA A 25 38.89 -9.00 7.45
C ALA A 25 38.95 -7.63 8.16
N TRP A 26 38.27 -6.63 7.61
CA TRP A 26 38.18 -5.32 8.25
C TRP A 26 37.39 -5.37 9.56
N GLY A 27 36.27 -6.12 9.58
CA GLY A 27 35.46 -6.31 10.78
C GLY A 27 36.21 -7.03 11.89
N GLU A 28 36.97 -8.08 11.56
CA GLU A 28 37.85 -8.79 12.51
C GLU A 28 38.94 -7.86 13.09
N ALA A 29 39.58 -7.04 12.25
CA ALA A 29 40.62 -6.11 12.68
C ALA A 29 40.10 -4.96 13.57
N ASN A 30 38.85 -4.53 13.37
CA ASN A 30 38.27 -3.37 14.06
C ASN A 30 37.24 -3.76 15.15
N GLY A 31 37.07 -5.07 15.42
CA GLY A 31 36.11 -5.57 16.42
C GLY A 31 34.64 -5.33 16.04
N VAL A 32 34.34 -5.19 14.74
CA VAL A 32 33.00 -4.91 14.23
C VAL A 32 32.38 -6.18 13.66
N PRO A 33 31.22 -6.63 14.18
CA PRO A 33 30.56 -7.80 13.63
C PRO A 33 30.09 -7.55 12.20
N LEU A 34 30.34 -8.51 11.30
CA LEU A 34 30.06 -8.39 9.87
C LEU A 34 28.62 -7.98 9.57
N ARG A 35 27.64 -8.55 10.29
CA ARG A 35 26.22 -8.18 10.15
C ARG A 35 25.97 -6.71 10.46
N ALA A 36 26.63 -6.16 11.48
CA ALA A 36 26.50 -4.75 11.83
C ALA A 36 27.11 -3.87 10.73
N LEU A 37 28.33 -4.19 10.27
CA LEU A 37 28.97 -3.46 9.17
C LEU A 37 28.10 -3.46 7.89
N SER A 38 27.56 -4.62 7.49
CA SER A 38 26.65 -4.72 6.34
C SER A 38 25.39 -3.88 6.53
N SER A 39 24.80 -3.89 7.74
CA SER A 39 23.65 -3.05 8.05
C SER A 39 24.00 -1.56 7.96
N TRP A 40 25.15 -1.13 8.49
CA TRP A 40 25.56 0.27 8.46
C TRP A 40 25.79 0.75 7.03
N CYS A 41 26.46 -0.05 6.19
CA CYS A 41 26.62 0.25 4.76
C CYS A 41 25.26 0.40 4.05
N ALA A 42 24.28 -0.47 4.34
CA ALA A 42 22.93 -0.39 3.74
C ALA A 42 22.11 0.82 4.21
N HIS A 43 22.43 1.38 5.38
CA HIS A 43 21.73 2.51 5.96
C HIS A 43 22.50 3.84 5.90
N ALA A 44 23.78 3.82 5.50
CA ALA A 44 24.69 4.97 5.54
C ALA A 44 24.14 6.20 4.82
N GLN A 45 23.69 6.05 3.57
CA GLN A 45 23.14 7.16 2.78
C GLN A 45 21.93 7.83 3.46
N ARG A 46 21.04 7.02 4.06
CA ARG A 46 19.87 7.55 4.78
C ARG A 46 20.26 8.28 6.06
N TRP A 47 21.30 7.82 6.75
CA TRP A 47 21.79 8.51 7.95
C TRP A 47 22.52 9.82 7.60
N GLN A 48 23.29 9.85 6.51
CA GLN A 48 23.94 11.07 6.04
C GLN A 48 22.93 12.18 5.71
N VAL A 49 21.88 11.86 4.95
CA VAL A 49 20.78 12.82 4.65
C VAL A 49 20.11 13.31 5.93
N ARG A 50 19.83 12.41 6.89
CA ARG A 50 19.22 12.78 8.19
C ARG A 50 20.11 13.71 9.02
N LEU A 51 21.43 13.55 8.97
CA LEU A 51 22.39 14.36 9.74
C LEU A 51 22.62 15.73 9.12
N GLN A 52 22.50 15.85 7.80
CA GLN A 52 22.63 17.12 7.07
C GLN A 52 21.45 18.08 7.30
N GLY A 53 20.40 17.64 8.01
CA GLY A 53 19.25 18.50 8.33
C GLY A 53 18.37 18.84 7.12
N GLU A 54 18.75 18.39 5.93
CA GLU A 54 17.83 18.29 4.80
C GLU A 54 16.77 17.28 5.18
N GLY A 55 15.55 17.77 5.42
CA GLY A 55 14.41 16.92 5.71
C GLY A 55 14.41 15.77 4.73
N VAL A 56 14.52 14.54 5.26
CA VAL A 56 14.61 13.31 4.48
C VAL A 56 13.66 13.44 3.30
N PRO A 57 14.13 13.45 2.05
CA PRO A 57 13.21 13.28 0.94
C PRO A 57 12.62 11.91 1.19
N VAL A 58 11.35 11.89 1.62
CA VAL A 58 10.58 10.67 1.66
C VAL A 58 10.76 10.10 0.26
N PRO A 59 11.39 8.91 0.12
CA PRO A 59 11.64 8.37 -1.20
C PRO A 59 10.28 8.34 -1.90
N ALA A 60 10.18 9.04 -3.03
CA ALA A 60 8.97 9.00 -3.84
C ALA A 60 8.59 7.53 -3.98
N PRO A 61 7.35 7.13 -3.65
CA PRO A 61 6.98 5.73 -3.62
C PRO A 61 7.37 5.12 -4.96
N LYS A 62 8.34 4.20 -4.94
CA LYS A 62 8.69 3.41 -6.12
C LYS A 62 7.37 2.87 -6.65
N GLY A 63 7.01 3.25 -7.88
CA GLY A 63 5.73 2.88 -8.50
C GLY A 63 5.52 1.38 -8.40
N GLY A 64 4.73 0.98 -7.41
CA GLY A 64 4.67 -0.38 -6.88
C GLY A 64 4.09 -0.43 -5.46
N GLY A 65 3.35 0.60 -5.05
CA GLY A 65 2.48 0.53 -3.89
C GLY A 65 1.22 -0.27 -4.24
N PHE A 66 0.54 -0.78 -3.23
CA PHE A 66 -0.77 -1.41 -3.39
C PHE A 66 -1.69 -0.50 -4.20
N VAL A 67 -2.02 -0.93 -5.42
CA VAL A 67 -3.03 -0.27 -6.24
C VAL A 67 -4.38 -0.75 -5.72
N ALA A 68 -5.22 0.17 -5.28
CA ALA A 68 -6.60 -0.17 -4.95
C ALA A 68 -7.24 -0.83 -6.18
N ALA A 69 -7.63 -2.10 -6.05
CA ALA A 69 -8.35 -2.78 -7.11
C ALA A 69 -9.63 -1.97 -7.39
N ARG A 70 -9.80 -1.53 -8.64
CA ARG A 70 -11.08 -0.96 -9.07
C ARG A 70 -12.09 -2.09 -9.14
N VAL A 71 -12.80 -2.31 -8.04
CA VAL A 71 -13.93 -3.23 -8.01
C VAL A 71 -15.06 -2.56 -8.79
N PRO A 72 -15.66 -3.22 -9.79
CA PRO A 72 -16.84 -2.70 -10.46
C PRO A 72 -17.92 -2.42 -9.41
N ALA A 73 -18.62 -1.30 -9.57
CA ALA A 73 -19.69 -0.93 -8.65
C ALA A 73 -20.66 -2.11 -8.49
N PRO A 74 -21.12 -2.40 -7.26
CA PRO A 74 -22.08 -3.48 -7.04
C PRO A 74 -23.25 -3.28 -7.99
N THR A 75 -23.52 -4.27 -8.83
CA THR A 75 -24.67 -4.25 -9.72
C THR A 75 -25.92 -4.10 -8.87
N ALA A 76 -26.75 -3.10 -9.19
CA ALA A 76 -27.96 -2.84 -8.45
C ALA A 76 -28.81 -4.11 -8.42
N ALA A 77 -29.08 -4.64 -7.23
CA ALA A 77 -29.90 -5.82 -7.09
C ALA A 77 -31.33 -5.48 -7.54
N THR A 78 -31.89 -6.29 -8.43
CA THR A 78 -33.23 -6.10 -8.98
C THR A 78 -34.14 -7.27 -8.63
N VAL A 79 -35.44 -7.00 -8.54
CA VAL A 79 -36.50 -8.00 -8.50
C VAL A 79 -37.10 -8.12 -9.88
N ARG A 80 -37.33 -9.35 -10.33
CA ARG A 80 -38.07 -9.61 -11.56
C ARG A 80 -39.53 -9.86 -11.24
N ILE A 81 -40.41 -9.12 -11.89
CA ILE A 81 -41.86 -9.26 -11.78
C ILE A 81 -42.36 -9.75 -13.11
N GLU A 82 -43.10 -10.85 -13.07
CA GLU A 82 -43.68 -11.47 -14.24
C GLU A 82 -45.19 -11.53 -14.07
N VAL A 83 -45.92 -10.95 -15.02
CA VAL A 83 -47.39 -10.96 -15.04
C VAL A 83 -47.85 -11.62 -16.33
N GLN A 84 -48.73 -12.60 -16.18
CA GLN A 84 -49.34 -13.35 -17.27
C GLN A 84 -50.82 -12.98 -17.35
N ALA A 85 -51.27 -12.48 -18.50
CA ALA A 85 -52.66 -12.13 -18.75
C ALA A 85 -53.11 -12.71 -20.11
N GLY A 86 -53.80 -13.85 -20.08
CA GLY A 86 -54.19 -14.57 -21.29
C GLY A 86 -52.96 -15.04 -22.09
N SER A 87 -52.79 -14.51 -23.30
CA SER A 87 -51.62 -14.78 -24.17
C SER A 87 -50.49 -13.75 -24.04
N ALA A 88 -50.68 -12.69 -23.25
CA ALA A 88 -49.68 -11.64 -23.06
C ALA A 88 -48.84 -11.90 -21.80
N ARG A 89 -47.52 -11.79 -21.96
CA ARG A 89 -46.53 -11.84 -20.87
C ARG A 89 -45.85 -10.49 -20.73
N VAL A 90 -45.87 -9.93 -19.52
CA VAL A 90 -45.12 -8.72 -19.18
C VAL A 90 -44.03 -9.09 -18.17
N GLU A 91 -42.79 -8.71 -18.48
CA GLU A 91 -41.63 -8.87 -17.63
C GLU A 91 -41.05 -7.50 -17.28
N LEU A 92 -40.87 -7.24 -15.99
CA LEU A 92 -40.33 -5.99 -15.47
C LEU A 92 -39.20 -6.29 -14.49
N HIS A 93 -38.08 -5.57 -14.63
CA HIS A 93 -36.99 -5.57 -13.66
C HIS A 93 -37.05 -4.29 -12.83
N TRP A 94 -37.25 -4.43 -11.52
CA TRP A 94 -37.35 -3.29 -10.59
C TRP A 94 -36.16 -3.25 -9.62
N PRO A 95 -35.49 -2.10 -9.41
CA PRO A 95 -34.41 -1.98 -8.43
C PRO A 95 -34.88 -2.18 -6.99
N ILE A 96 -34.20 -3.03 -6.21
CA ILE A 96 -34.51 -3.27 -4.79
C ILE A 96 -34.37 -1.98 -3.96
N ALA A 97 -33.47 -1.09 -4.36
CA ALA A 97 -33.28 0.22 -3.72
C ALA A 97 -34.58 1.06 -3.69
N ASN A 98 -35.50 0.81 -4.61
CA ASN A 98 -36.76 1.53 -4.79
C ASN A 98 -37.97 0.65 -4.41
N ALA A 99 -37.82 -0.18 -3.37
CA ALA A 99 -38.87 -1.10 -2.94
C ALA A 99 -40.16 -0.39 -2.46
N ARG A 100 -40.05 0.84 -1.97
CA ARG A 100 -41.21 1.61 -1.51
C ARG A 100 -42.08 2.05 -2.69
N GLU A 101 -41.47 2.55 -3.76
CA GLU A 101 -42.17 2.91 -4.99
C GLU A 101 -42.81 1.68 -5.63
N LEU A 102 -42.10 0.53 -5.61
CA LEU A 102 -42.66 -0.72 -6.08
C LEU A 102 -43.92 -1.12 -5.31
N ALA A 103 -43.90 -1.01 -3.98
CA ALA A 103 -45.05 -1.34 -3.15
C ALA A 103 -46.25 -0.43 -3.39
N VAL A 104 -46.03 0.85 -3.75
CA VAL A 104 -47.11 1.76 -4.16
C VAL A 104 -47.68 1.31 -5.50
N TRP A 105 -46.82 1.08 -6.50
CA TRP A 105 -47.24 0.65 -7.83
C TRP A 105 -48.02 -0.67 -7.82
N LEU A 106 -47.54 -1.68 -7.07
CA LEU A 106 -48.23 -2.97 -6.94
C LEU A 106 -49.63 -2.83 -6.32
N ARG A 107 -49.83 -1.89 -5.38
CA ARG A 107 -51.15 -1.62 -4.80
C ARG A 107 -52.11 -0.93 -5.78
N GLU A 108 -51.58 -0.15 -6.71
CA GLU A 108 -52.39 0.52 -7.74
C GLU A 108 -52.79 -0.45 -8.84
N VAL A 109 -51.87 -1.29 -9.31
CA VAL A 109 -52.10 -2.27 -10.38
C VAL A 109 -52.88 -3.49 -9.90
N GLY A 110 -52.79 -3.84 -8.62
CA GLY A 110 -53.54 -4.96 -8.02
C GLY A 110 -54.99 -4.66 -7.67
N ARG A 111 -55.51 -3.46 -7.97
CA ARG A 111 -56.94 -3.13 -7.89
C ARG A 111 -57.64 -3.47 -9.21
#